data_AF-A0A968DLQ4-F1
#
_entry.id   AF-A0A968DLQ4-F1
#
_cell.length_a   1.000
_cell.length_b   1.000
_cell.length_c   1.000
_cell.angle_alpha   90.00
_cell.angle_beta   90.00
_cell.angle_gamma   90.00
#
_symmetry.space_group_name_H-M   'P 1'
#
loop_
_entity.id
_entity.type
_entity.pdbx_description
1 polymer ?
#
loop_
_entity_poly.entity_id
_entity_poly.type
_entity_poly.pdbx_seq_one_letter_code
_entity_poly.pdbx_strand_id
1 'polypeptide(L)'
;LEVNEYSDIDRIDVRSSDGTIKIRSKNYWEVQIDAQTAEVLHVALRRADIIEDIHDGSWFHENVKLGVVLPVGLVMIASWLTGVYMFGFPFFTKRRKQKSAPTNKRQRNIPTNTNWKKLLRKIHYWGTLIIAIPAIIVIVSGTLLVVADKFSWIRPKLIPTGVNEIPTVSFVEILSAVQSVPEAQVSGFDDLYRLEVVPAEGTIKVRTDDNWEIQIDPHRGEVLQSASYSSDIIEAMHDGSWFHEQAKLGVFLPSAITLFTLWFTGVYLLALPFW
;
A
#
# COMPACT_ATOMS: atom_id res chain seq x y z
N LEU A 1 13.81 -22.27 -8.45
CA LEU A 1 13.27 -21.41 -9.52
C LEU A 1 12.66 -22.34 -10.55
N GLU A 2 11.35 -22.49 -10.55
CA GLU A 2 10.64 -23.26 -11.59
C GLU A 2 10.41 -22.33 -12.79
N VAL A 3 11.51 -21.87 -13.40
CA VAL A 3 11.48 -21.00 -14.59
C VAL A 3 12.09 -21.81 -15.70
N ASN A 4 11.26 -22.31 -16.61
CA ASN A 4 11.71 -23.07 -17.77
C ASN A 4 11.57 -22.25 -19.06
N GLU A 5 10.57 -21.37 -19.09
CA GLU A 5 10.25 -20.53 -20.24
C GLU A 5 10.19 -19.05 -19.85
N TYR A 6 10.33 -18.17 -20.85
CA TYR A 6 10.24 -16.71 -20.63
C TYR A 6 8.89 -16.29 -20.03
N SER A 7 7.81 -17.01 -20.37
CA SER A 7 6.48 -16.79 -19.82
C SER A 7 6.33 -17.14 -18.33
N ASP A 8 7.28 -17.85 -17.72
CA ASP A 8 7.28 -18.16 -16.29
C ASP A 8 7.80 -16.98 -15.44
N ILE A 9 8.41 -16.00 -16.11
CA ILE A 9 8.91 -14.77 -15.51
C ILE A 9 7.73 -13.80 -15.36
N ASP A 10 7.53 -13.29 -14.15
CA ASP A 10 6.56 -12.25 -13.87
C ASP A 10 7.13 -10.88 -14.29
N ARG A 11 8.33 -10.53 -13.81
CA ARG A 11 9.00 -9.26 -14.11
C ARG A 11 10.52 -9.36 -14.12
N ILE A 12 11.15 -8.51 -14.92
CA ILE A 12 12.61 -8.29 -14.91
C ILE A 12 12.85 -6.82 -14.61
N ASP A 13 13.40 -6.53 -13.43
CA ASP A 13 13.73 -5.17 -13.02
C ASP A 13 15.21 -4.90 -13.17
N VAL A 14 15.55 -3.89 -13.95
CA VAL A 14 16.89 -3.34 -14.03
C VAL A 14 16.93 -2.07 -13.19
N ARG A 15 17.81 -2.06 -12.19
CA ARG A 15 18.05 -0.91 -11.31
C ARG A 15 19.42 -0.34 -11.63
N SER A 16 19.43 0.76 -12.39
CA SER A 16 20.65 1.42 -12.85
C SER A 16 21.52 1.85 -11.66
N SER A 17 20.91 2.52 -10.67
CA SER A 17 21.59 3.01 -9.46
C SER A 17 22.27 1.91 -8.64
N ASP A 18 21.64 0.75 -8.56
CA ASP A 18 22.08 -0.36 -7.71
C ASP A 18 23.07 -1.27 -8.46
N GLY A 19 23.16 -1.16 -9.80
CA GLY A 19 23.92 -2.09 -10.64
C GLY A 19 23.38 -3.51 -10.61
N THR A 20 22.08 -3.69 -10.30
CA THR A 20 21.48 -5.03 -10.14
C THR A 20 20.29 -5.25 -11.06
N ILE A 21 20.11 -6.49 -11.48
CA ILE A 21 18.94 -6.97 -12.20
C ILE A 21 18.20 -7.97 -11.31
N LYS A 22 16.90 -7.75 -11.10
CA LYS A 22 16.04 -8.63 -10.31
C LYS A 22 15.05 -9.34 -11.23
N ILE A 23 15.14 -10.66 -11.27
CA ILE A 23 14.26 -11.51 -12.07
C ILE A 23 13.27 -12.16 -11.09
N ARG A 24 11.99 -11.85 -11.27
CA ARG A 24 10.88 -12.34 -10.46
C ARG A 24 10.06 -13.36 -11.24
N SER A 25 9.83 -14.53 -10.67
CA SER A 25 8.99 -15.56 -11.25
C SER A 25 7.56 -15.51 -10.69
N LYS A 26 6.61 -16.10 -11.43
CA LYS A 26 5.19 -16.17 -11.04
C LYS A 26 4.94 -16.92 -9.72
N ASN A 27 5.89 -17.73 -9.25
CA ASN A 27 5.82 -18.43 -7.96
C ASN A 27 6.59 -17.70 -6.83
N TYR A 28 6.71 -16.37 -6.91
CA TYR A 28 7.29 -15.48 -5.89
C TYR A 28 8.79 -15.68 -5.60
N TRP A 29 9.51 -16.43 -6.44
CA TRP A 29 10.97 -16.49 -6.33
C TRP A 29 11.59 -15.29 -7.02
N GLU A 30 12.61 -14.72 -6.39
CA GLU A 30 13.44 -13.67 -6.96
C GLU A 30 14.90 -14.09 -7.01
N VAL A 31 15.52 -13.84 -8.16
CA VAL A 31 16.98 -13.88 -8.35
C VAL A 31 17.46 -12.47 -8.56
N GLN A 32 18.47 -12.06 -7.81
CA GLN A 32 19.21 -10.83 -8.06
C GLN A 32 20.56 -11.19 -8.65
N ILE A 33 20.90 -10.56 -9.76
CA ILE A 33 22.18 -10.71 -10.45
C ILE A 33 22.87 -9.36 -10.59
N ASP A 34 24.20 -9.37 -10.62
CA ASP A 34 25.00 -8.21 -10.98
C ASP A 34 24.81 -7.87 -12.46
N ALA A 35 24.58 -6.59 -12.77
CA ALA A 35 24.28 -6.16 -14.13
C ALA A 35 25.49 -6.24 -15.08
N GLN A 36 26.73 -6.28 -14.56
CA GLN A 36 27.95 -6.30 -15.35
C GLN A 36 28.54 -7.71 -15.46
N THR A 37 28.64 -8.44 -14.35
CA THR A 37 29.29 -9.75 -14.29
C THR A 37 28.33 -10.91 -14.50
N ALA A 38 27.02 -10.66 -14.39
CA ALA A 38 25.97 -11.67 -14.35
C ALA A 38 26.12 -12.68 -13.19
N GLU A 39 26.92 -12.35 -12.17
CA GLU A 39 27.02 -13.17 -10.96
C GLU A 39 25.70 -13.13 -10.17
N VAL A 40 25.30 -14.28 -9.63
CA VAL A 40 24.12 -14.37 -8.77
C VAL A 40 24.46 -13.82 -7.39
N LEU A 41 23.84 -12.70 -7.05
CA LEU A 41 24.05 -12.02 -5.77
C LEU A 41 23.16 -12.61 -4.67
N HIS A 42 21.89 -12.90 -5.00
CA HIS A 42 20.92 -13.36 -4.01
C HIS A 42 19.76 -14.14 -4.66
N VAL A 43 19.28 -15.19 -3.98
CA VAL A 43 18.10 -15.95 -4.39
C VAL A 43 17.19 -16.16 -3.18
N ALA A 44 15.95 -15.67 -3.25
CA ALA A 44 15.01 -15.83 -2.14
C ALA A 44 13.54 -15.80 -2.57
N LEU A 45 12.68 -16.30 -1.69
CA LEU A 45 11.24 -16.18 -1.81
C LEU A 45 10.77 -14.80 -1.31
N ARG A 46 10.03 -14.07 -2.14
CA ARG A 46 9.44 -12.75 -1.83
C ARG A 46 8.20 -12.89 -0.97
N ARG A 47 8.40 -13.18 0.32
CA ARG A 47 7.31 -13.27 1.30
C ARG A 47 6.51 -11.98 1.44
N ALA A 48 7.13 -10.83 1.17
CA ALA A 48 6.47 -9.53 1.21
C ALA A 48 5.32 -9.45 0.20
N ASP A 49 5.55 -9.90 -1.04
CA ASP A 49 4.54 -9.91 -2.11
C ASP A 49 3.34 -10.80 -1.72
N ILE A 50 3.59 -11.97 -1.12
CA ILE A 50 2.52 -12.84 -0.61
C ILE A 50 1.68 -12.12 0.46
N ILE A 51 2.32 -11.36 1.35
CA ILE A 51 1.63 -10.60 2.39
C ILE A 51 0.82 -9.45 1.77
N GLU A 52 1.35 -8.79 0.74
CA GLU A 52 0.66 -7.75 -0.02
C GLU A 52 -0.60 -8.30 -0.70
N ASP A 53 -0.50 -9.44 -1.38
CA ASP A 53 -1.64 -10.09 -2.05
C ASP A 53 -2.72 -10.57 -1.06
N ILE A 54 -2.32 -10.99 0.14
CA ILE A 54 -3.27 -11.30 1.21
C ILE A 54 -3.92 -10.00 1.72
N HIS A 55 -3.14 -8.92 1.84
CA HIS A 55 -3.60 -7.65 2.39
C HIS A 55 -4.60 -6.94 1.46
N ASP A 56 -4.34 -6.92 0.15
CA ASP A 56 -5.22 -6.30 -0.84
C ASP A 56 -6.33 -7.25 -1.34
N GLY A 57 -6.26 -8.53 -0.95
CA GLY A 57 -7.24 -9.57 -1.20
C GLY A 57 -7.05 -10.34 -2.52
N SER A 58 -6.07 -9.97 -3.35
CA SER A 58 -5.78 -10.62 -4.63
C SER A 58 -5.43 -12.11 -4.48
N TRP A 59 -4.83 -12.50 -3.34
CA TRP A 59 -4.45 -13.89 -3.05
C TRP A 59 -5.65 -14.85 -3.08
N PHE A 60 -6.84 -14.37 -2.69
CA PHE A 60 -8.04 -15.19 -2.65
C PHE A 60 -8.74 -15.26 -4.01
N HIS A 61 -8.94 -14.09 -4.64
CA HIS A 61 -9.51 -13.94 -5.99
C HIS A 61 -9.45 -12.45 -6.37
N GLU A 62 -9.25 -12.11 -7.65
CA GLU A 62 -9.19 -10.71 -8.15
C GLU A 62 -10.41 -9.86 -7.70
N ASN A 63 -11.61 -10.43 -7.80
CA ASN A 63 -12.86 -9.81 -7.34
C ASN A 63 -12.91 -9.48 -5.83
N VAL A 64 -12.10 -10.10 -4.95
CA VAL A 64 -12.09 -9.78 -3.51
C VAL A 64 -11.57 -8.37 -3.26
N LYS A 65 -10.58 -7.92 -4.04
CA LYS A 65 -9.99 -6.58 -3.94
C LYS A 65 -11.07 -5.48 -4.04
N LEU A 66 -11.91 -5.56 -5.06
CA LEU A 66 -12.99 -4.58 -5.27
C LEU A 66 -14.30 -4.93 -4.53
N GLY A 67 -14.61 -6.22 -4.39
CA GLY A 67 -15.88 -6.68 -3.82
C GLY A 67 -15.91 -6.73 -2.29
N VAL A 68 -14.76 -6.82 -1.64
CA VAL A 68 -14.64 -6.94 -0.18
C VAL A 68 -13.73 -5.85 0.38
N VAL A 69 -12.47 -5.78 -0.07
CA VAL A 69 -11.47 -4.89 0.55
C VAL A 69 -11.83 -3.41 0.37
N LEU A 70 -12.29 -3.00 -0.82
CA LEU A 70 -12.77 -1.64 -1.06
C LEU A 70 -13.97 -1.25 -0.17
N PRO A 71 -15.08 -2.01 -0.11
CA PRO A 71 -16.16 -1.73 0.85
C PRO A 71 -15.71 -1.67 2.31
N VAL A 72 -14.80 -2.55 2.73
CA VAL A 72 -14.23 -2.52 4.08
C VAL A 72 -13.50 -1.21 4.34
N GLY A 73 -12.65 -0.76 3.40
CA GLY A 73 -11.98 0.55 3.49
C GLY A 73 -12.97 1.71 3.63
N LEU A 74 -14.04 1.74 2.82
CA LEU A 74 -15.09 2.75 2.91
C LEU A 74 -15.84 2.73 4.26
N VAL A 75 -16.14 1.53 4.79
CA VAL A 75 -16.75 1.37 6.12
C VAL A 75 -15.80 1.86 7.22
N MET A 76 -14.49 1.63 7.08
CA MET A 76 -13.49 2.16 8.01
C MET A 76 -13.44 3.69 7.99
N ILE A 77 -13.52 4.33 6.81
CA ILE A 77 -13.61 5.79 6.68
C ILE A 77 -14.88 6.32 7.38
N ALA A 78 -16.03 5.72 7.10
CA ALA A 78 -17.30 6.12 7.73
C ALA A 78 -17.27 5.93 9.26
N SER A 79 -16.70 4.83 9.73
CA SER A 79 -16.53 4.54 11.16
C SER A 79 -15.59 5.54 11.84
N TRP A 80 -14.52 5.95 11.16
CA TRP A 80 -13.63 6.97 11.66
C TRP A 80 -14.33 8.34 11.77
N LEU A 81 -15.05 8.76 10.72
CA LEU A 81 -15.79 10.03 10.70
C LEU A 81 -16.86 10.09 11.80
N THR A 82 -17.61 9.01 11.99
CA THR A 82 -18.60 8.91 13.07
C THR A 82 -17.95 8.91 14.45
N GLY A 83 -16.79 8.25 14.62
CA GLY A 83 -15.98 8.30 15.83
C GLY A 83 -15.54 9.72 16.20
N VAL A 84 -15.01 10.48 15.23
CA VAL A 84 -14.62 11.88 15.41
C VAL A 84 -15.82 12.75 15.79
N TYR A 85 -16.95 12.58 15.10
CA TYR A 85 -18.19 13.30 15.42
C TYR A 85 -18.65 13.03 16.86
N MET A 86 -18.70 11.76 17.28
CA MET A 86 -19.10 11.38 18.64
C MET A 86 -18.12 11.86 19.70
N PHE A 87 -16.82 11.93 19.39
CA PHE A 87 -15.82 12.47 20.31
C PHE A 87 -16.00 13.99 20.51
N GLY A 88 -16.29 14.74 19.45
CA GLY A 88 -16.50 16.19 19.49
C GLY A 88 -17.85 16.60 20.10
N PHE A 89 -18.91 15.83 19.84
CA PHE A 89 -20.30 16.16 20.22
C PHE A 89 -20.52 16.55 21.71
N PRO A 90 -19.93 15.86 22.70
CA PRO A 90 -20.02 16.23 24.10
C PRO A 90 -19.46 17.62 24.42
N PHE A 91 -18.44 18.11 23.70
CA PHE A 91 -17.87 19.44 23.91
C PHE A 91 -18.82 20.55 23.44
N PHE A 92 -19.59 20.29 22.37
CA PHE A 92 -20.60 21.23 21.87
C PHE A 92 -21.87 21.24 22.74
N THR A 93 -22.25 20.10 23.31
CA THR A 93 -23.51 19.96 24.07
C THR A 93 -23.38 20.15 25.59
N LYS A 94 -22.18 20.06 26.16
CA LYS A 94 -21.95 20.32 27.61
C LYS A 94 -22.21 21.76 28.06
N ARG A 95 -22.47 22.70 27.15
CA ARG A 95 -22.95 24.04 27.51
C ARG A 95 -24.41 24.08 27.98
N ARG A 96 -25.17 22.96 27.97
CA ARG A 96 -26.63 22.98 28.27
C ARG A 96 -27.14 22.11 29.43
N LYS A 97 -26.30 21.43 30.20
CA LYS A 97 -26.78 20.63 31.35
C LYS A 97 -25.98 20.89 32.62
N GLN A 98 -26.20 22.04 33.23
CA GLN A 98 -26.11 22.17 34.67
C GLN A 98 -27.52 22.16 35.27
N LYS A 99 -27.63 21.45 36.41
CA LYS A 99 -28.77 21.33 37.34
C LYS A 99 -29.78 20.21 37.04
N SER A 100 -29.50 19.03 37.58
CA SER A 100 -30.54 18.09 38.03
C SER A 100 -30.04 17.35 39.29
N ALA A 101 -30.88 17.36 40.33
CA ALA A 101 -30.61 17.05 41.74
C ALA A 101 -30.15 15.60 42.03
N PRO A 102 -29.53 15.32 43.19
CA PRO A 102 -29.01 13.99 43.51
C PRO A 102 -30.17 13.06 43.90
N THR A 103 -30.30 11.94 43.19
CA THR A 103 -31.14 10.81 43.61
C THR A 103 -30.29 9.79 44.35
N ASN A 104 -30.64 9.55 45.62
CA ASN A 104 -29.95 8.65 46.53
C ASN A 104 -30.06 7.20 46.02
N LYS A 105 -28.97 6.63 45.52
CA LYS A 105 -28.92 5.24 45.02
C LYS A 105 -28.22 4.34 46.04
N ARG A 106 -28.99 3.45 46.68
CA ARG A 106 -28.49 2.32 47.46
C ARG A 106 -27.50 1.51 46.61
N GLN A 107 -26.28 1.35 47.11
CA GLN A 107 -25.24 0.51 46.50
C GLN A 107 -25.60 -0.97 46.68
N ARG A 108 -25.87 -1.67 45.58
CA ARG A 108 -25.78 -3.14 45.53
C ARG A 108 -24.37 -3.49 45.08
N ASN A 109 -23.57 -4.06 45.98
CA ASN A 109 -22.24 -4.56 45.69
C ASN A 109 -22.34 -5.93 45.00
N ILE A 110 -22.41 -5.93 43.68
CA ILE A 110 -22.13 -7.13 42.87
C ILE A 110 -20.62 -7.11 42.61
N PRO A 111 -19.84 -8.13 43.05
CA PRO A 111 -18.44 -8.23 42.68
C PRO A 111 -18.38 -8.49 41.18
N THR A 112 -18.14 -7.42 40.43
CA THR A 112 -17.97 -7.48 38.99
C THR A 112 -16.48 -7.42 38.71
N ASN A 113 -16.00 -8.15 37.70
CA ASN A 113 -14.68 -7.95 37.10
C ASN A 113 -14.65 -6.58 36.35
N THR A 114 -14.95 -5.50 37.06
CA THR A 114 -15.22 -4.16 36.52
C THR A 114 -13.95 -3.42 36.16
N ASN A 115 -12.81 -3.75 36.79
CA ASN A 115 -11.56 -3.02 36.57
C ASN A 115 -10.99 -3.28 35.18
N TRP A 116 -11.04 -4.53 34.69
CA TRP A 116 -10.55 -4.88 33.36
C TRP A 116 -11.39 -4.24 32.24
N LYS A 117 -12.72 -4.34 32.34
CA LYS A 117 -13.64 -3.72 31.36
C LYS A 117 -13.49 -2.20 31.32
N LYS A 118 -13.32 -1.55 32.48
CA LYS A 118 -13.05 -0.10 32.58
C LYS A 118 -11.70 0.28 31.95
N LEU A 119 -10.67 -0.53 32.19
CA LEU A 119 -9.34 -0.32 31.60
C LEU A 119 -9.39 -0.42 30.07
N LEU A 120 -10.00 -1.47 29.52
CA LEU A 120 -10.14 -1.65 28.06
C LEU A 120 -10.87 -0.46 27.43
N ARG A 121 -11.95 0.04 28.04
CA ARG A 121 -12.66 1.24 27.55
C ARG A 121 -11.79 2.50 27.60
N LYS A 122 -10.95 2.67 28.62
CA LYS A 122 -10.01 3.79 28.70
C LYS A 122 -8.93 3.69 27.62
N ILE A 123 -8.36 2.50 27.43
CA ILE A 123 -7.40 2.23 26.34
C ILE A 123 -8.06 2.53 25.00
N HIS A 124 -9.30 2.09 24.80
CA HIS A 124 -10.03 2.34 23.57
C HIS A 124 -10.25 3.83 23.30
N TYR A 125 -10.62 4.59 24.33
CA TYR A 125 -10.85 6.04 24.22
C TYR A 125 -9.55 6.82 23.93
N TRP A 126 -8.48 6.56 24.68
CA TRP A 126 -7.23 7.30 24.51
C TRP A 126 -6.41 6.81 23.31
N GLY A 127 -6.39 5.50 23.08
CA GLY A 127 -5.71 4.89 21.94
C GLY A 127 -6.26 5.40 20.61
N THR A 128 -7.59 5.45 20.45
CA THR A 128 -8.23 6.00 19.23
C THR A 128 -7.86 7.47 19.00
N LEU A 129 -7.76 8.29 20.06
CA LEU A 129 -7.36 9.69 19.95
C LEU A 129 -5.89 9.83 19.53
N ILE A 130 -4.98 9.04 20.12
CA ILE A 130 -3.54 9.07 19.82
C ILE A 130 -3.29 8.74 18.34
N ILE A 131 -3.98 7.73 17.82
CA ILE A 131 -3.77 7.27 16.45
C ILE A 131 -4.70 7.92 15.42
N ALA A 132 -5.55 8.87 15.81
CA ALA A 132 -6.63 9.37 14.95
C ALA A 132 -6.10 9.87 13.59
N ILE A 133 -5.00 10.62 13.61
CA ILE A 133 -4.35 11.18 12.42
C ILE A 133 -3.65 10.10 11.57
N PRO A 134 -2.70 9.31 12.09
CA PRO A 134 -2.05 8.28 11.28
C PRO A 134 -3.06 7.23 10.77
N ALA A 135 -4.08 6.89 11.56
CA ALA A 135 -5.12 5.95 11.13
C ALA A 135 -5.91 6.45 9.92
N ILE A 136 -6.33 7.72 9.88
CA ILE A 136 -7.07 8.22 8.70
C ILE A 136 -6.19 8.28 7.46
N ILE A 137 -4.90 8.62 7.60
CA ILE A 137 -3.95 8.62 6.50
C ILE A 137 -3.84 7.20 5.91
N VAL A 138 -3.60 6.18 6.75
CA VAL A 138 -3.51 4.77 6.35
C VAL A 138 -4.79 4.29 5.69
N ILE A 139 -5.96 4.58 6.29
CA ILE A 139 -7.25 4.13 5.77
C ILE A 139 -7.54 4.75 4.40
N VAL A 140 -7.34 6.07 4.25
CA VAL A 140 -7.61 6.78 2.99
C VAL A 140 -6.63 6.35 1.90
N SER A 141 -5.33 6.38 2.18
CA SER A 141 -4.30 5.94 1.22
C SER A 141 -4.48 4.48 0.82
N GLY A 142 -4.74 3.57 1.77
CA GLY A 142 -4.99 2.16 1.50
C GLY A 142 -6.23 1.95 0.63
N THR A 143 -7.32 2.69 0.90
CA THR A 143 -8.54 2.63 0.08
C THR A 143 -8.28 3.14 -1.35
N LEU A 144 -7.43 4.16 -1.52
CA LEU A 144 -7.02 4.65 -2.85
C LEU A 144 -6.13 3.63 -3.59
N LEU A 145 -5.19 2.96 -2.89
CA LEU A 145 -4.32 1.93 -3.48
C LEU A 145 -5.12 0.74 -4.02
N VAL A 146 -6.20 0.34 -3.35
CA VAL A 146 -7.09 -0.74 -3.81
C VAL A 146 -7.69 -0.46 -5.19
N VAL A 147 -7.92 0.82 -5.52
CA VAL A 147 -8.50 1.24 -6.81
C VAL A 147 -7.47 1.85 -7.77
N ALA A 148 -6.18 1.79 -7.44
CA ALA A 148 -5.11 2.43 -8.21
C ALA A 148 -5.16 2.05 -9.71
N ASP A 149 -5.34 0.77 -10.02
CA ASP A 149 -5.35 0.25 -11.39
C ASP A 149 -6.58 0.73 -12.21
N LYS A 150 -7.59 1.31 -11.56
CA LYS A 150 -8.81 1.80 -12.22
C LYS A 150 -8.69 3.28 -12.63
N PHE A 151 -7.78 4.04 -12.03
CA PHE A 151 -7.63 5.47 -12.25
C PHE A 151 -6.24 5.80 -12.80
N SER A 152 -6.20 6.28 -14.04
CA SER A 152 -4.95 6.55 -14.77
C SER A 152 -4.06 7.62 -14.14
N TRP A 153 -4.62 8.51 -13.30
CA TRP A 153 -3.85 9.51 -12.56
C TRP A 153 -3.14 8.93 -11.33
N ILE A 154 -3.64 7.80 -10.79
CA ILE A 154 -3.00 7.08 -9.69
C ILE A 154 -1.92 6.17 -10.25
N ARG A 155 -2.31 5.31 -11.18
CA ARG A 155 -1.41 4.38 -11.86
C ARG A 155 -1.77 4.35 -13.36
N PRO A 156 -0.82 4.61 -14.26
CA PRO A 156 -1.04 4.51 -15.69
C PRO A 156 -1.49 3.10 -16.09
N LYS A 157 -2.45 3.01 -17.02
CA LYS A 157 -2.95 1.71 -17.49
C LYS A 157 -1.90 1.05 -18.37
N LEU A 158 -1.58 -0.20 -18.08
CA LEU A 158 -0.66 -0.95 -18.91
C LEU A 158 -1.25 -1.17 -20.32
N ILE A 159 -0.46 -0.85 -21.35
CA ILE A 159 -0.79 -1.12 -22.75
C ILE A 159 -0.06 -2.40 -23.17
N PRO A 160 -0.76 -3.54 -23.27
CA PRO A 160 -0.15 -4.78 -23.73
C PRO A 160 0.09 -4.73 -25.24
N THR A 161 1.24 -5.25 -25.67
CA THR A 161 1.54 -5.45 -27.10
C THR A 161 1.14 -6.86 -27.55
N GLY A 162 0.87 -7.76 -26.60
CA GLY A 162 0.53 -9.16 -26.87
C GLY A 162 1.72 -10.04 -27.26
N VAL A 163 2.95 -9.53 -27.08
CA VAL A 163 4.18 -10.24 -27.44
C VAL A 163 4.84 -10.82 -26.19
N ASN A 164 4.80 -12.15 -26.04
CA ASN A 164 5.46 -12.88 -24.95
C ASN A 164 6.87 -13.36 -25.37
N GLU A 165 7.64 -12.49 -26.02
CA GLU A 165 8.97 -12.83 -26.53
C GLU A 165 10.04 -11.95 -25.88
N ILE A 166 11.29 -12.40 -26.01
CA ILE A 166 12.45 -11.69 -25.47
C ILE A 166 12.56 -10.32 -26.15
N PRO A 167 12.65 -9.21 -25.41
CA PRO A 167 12.80 -7.88 -25.99
C PRO A 167 14.00 -7.82 -26.92
N THR A 168 13.81 -7.25 -28.11
CA THR A 168 14.89 -7.05 -29.09
C THR A 168 15.48 -5.64 -29.02
N VAL A 169 14.77 -4.70 -28.38
CA VAL A 169 15.26 -3.33 -28.18
C VAL A 169 16.45 -3.29 -27.23
N SER A 170 17.46 -2.51 -27.59
CA SER A 170 18.62 -2.23 -26.76
C SER A 170 18.32 -1.19 -25.69
N PHE A 171 19.11 -1.17 -24.62
CA PHE A 171 19.02 -0.13 -23.59
C PHE A 171 19.20 1.28 -24.17
N VAL A 172 20.04 1.46 -25.18
CA VAL A 172 20.26 2.76 -25.84
C VAL A 172 19.00 3.24 -26.58
N GLU A 173 18.28 2.34 -27.25
CA GLU A 173 17.01 2.65 -27.89
C GLU A 173 15.94 2.98 -26.85
N ILE A 174 15.90 2.25 -25.73
CA ILE A 174 14.99 2.56 -24.61
C ILE A 174 15.26 3.96 -24.06
N LEU A 175 16.53 4.31 -23.80
CA LEU A 175 16.89 5.65 -23.31
C LEU A 175 16.49 6.73 -24.32
N SER A 176 16.73 6.49 -25.62
CA SER A 176 16.37 7.43 -26.68
C SER A 176 14.85 7.65 -26.75
N ALA A 177 14.06 6.59 -26.59
CA ALA A 177 12.60 6.67 -26.51
C ALA A 177 12.13 7.46 -25.28
N VAL A 178 12.77 7.24 -24.13
CA VAL A 178 12.47 7.98 -22.89
C VAL A 178 12.81 9.48 -23.04
N GLN A 179 13.98 9.81 -23.60
CA GLN A 179 14.40 11.19 -23.85
C GLN A 179 13.49 11.93 -24.84
N SER A 180 12.75 11.19 -25.68
CA SER A 180 11.76 11.78 -26.58
C SER A 180 10.53 12.36 -25.86
N VAL A 181 10.35 12.05 -24.56
CA VAL A 181 9.28 12.56 -23.69
C VAL A 181 9.81 13.72 -22.83
N PRO A 182 9.54 14.99 -23.20
CA PRO A 182 10.12 16.14 -22.50
C PRO A 182 9.68 16.27 -21.04
N GLU A 183 8.47 15.82 -20.71
CA GLU A 183 7.90 15.92 -19.36
C GLU A 183 8.65 15.06 -18.33
N ALA A 184 9.34 14.01 -18.79
CA ALA A 184 10.06 13.07 -17.94
C ALA A 184 11.44 13.55 -17.51
N GLN A 185 11.95 14.64 -18.12
CA GLN A 185 13.20 15.33 -17.75
C GLN A 185 14.45 14.43 -17.68
N VAL A 186 14.49 13.37 -18.47
CA VAL A 186 15.60 12.40 -18.46
C VAL A 186 16.76 12.90 -19.32
N SER A 187 17.95 12.95 -18.73
CA SER A 187 19.21 13.21 -19.43
C SER A 187 20.01 11.94 -19.69
N GLY A 188 19.94 10.95 -18.80
CA GLY A 188 20.67 9.69 -18.91
C GLY A 188 20.09 8.56 -18.06
N PHE A 189 20.81 7.44 -17.98
CA PHE A 189 20.40 6.29 -17.16
C PHE A 189 20.39 6.55 -15.65
N ASP A 190 21.12 7.57 -15.20
CA ASP A 190 21.17 7.95 -13.78
C ASP A 190 19.84 8.58 -13.31
N ASP A 191 19.05 9.15 -14.23
CA ASP A 191 17.73 9.73 -13.93
C ASP A 191 16.60 8.67 -13.99
N LEU A 192 16.95 7.41 -14.26
CA LEU A 192 16.01 6.29 -14.35
C LEU A 192 15.96 5.52 -13.03
N TYR A 193 14.90 5.75 -12.27
CA TYR A 193 14.61 5.02 -11.04
C TYR A 193 14.49 3.51 -11.26
N ARG A 194 13.78 3.09 -12.32
CA ARG A 194 13.54 1.67 -12.61
C ARG A 194 13.21 1.43 -14.07
N LEU A 195 13.82 0.39 -14.64
CA LEU A 195 13.38 -0.19 -15.91
C LEU A 195 12.82 -1.59 -15.62
N GLU A 196 11.56 -1.82 -15.92
CA GLU A 196 10.85 -3.06 -15.64
C GLU A 196 10.32 -3.65 -16.94
N VAL A 197 10.78 -4.85 -17.31
CA VAL A 197 10.18 -5.64 -18.40
C VAL A 197 9.06 -6.48 -17.81
N VAL A 198 7.91 -6.46 -18.48
CA VAL A 198 6.72 -7.24 -18.12
C VAL A 198 6.47 -8.30 -19.20
N PRO A 199 7.11 -9.48 -19.11
CA PRO A 199 7.01 -10.55 -20.09
C PRO A 199 5.59 -10.86 -20.54
N ALA A 200 4.67 -11.06 -19.59
CA ALA A 200 3.29 -11.50 -19.86
C ALA A 200 2.46 -10.52 -20.71
N GLU A 201 2.84 -9.25 -20.73
CA GLU A 201 2.10 -8.17 -21.41
C GLU A 201 2.88 -7.67 -22.65
N GLY A 202 4.16 -8.04 -22.75
CA GLY A 202 5.05 -7.58 -23.81
C GLY A 202 5.32 -6.09 -23.73
N THR A 203 5.55 -5.54 -22.55
CA THR A 203 5.75 -4.08 -22.38
C THR A 203 6.94 -3.81 -21.49
N ILE A 204 7.74 -2.80 -21.86
CA ILE A 204 8.80 -2.26 -21.01
C ILE A 204 8.26 -1.01 -20.33
N LYS A 205 8.40 -0.93 -19.01
CA LYS A 205 8.08 0.26 -18.22
C LYS A 205 9.37 0.91 -17.76
N VAL A 206 9.51 2.20 -18.01
CA VAL A 206 10.59 3.01 -17.46
C VAL A 206 9.99 4.01 -16.51
N ARG A 207 10.51 4.05 -15.28
CA ARG A 207 10.18 5.04 -14.27
C ARG A 207 11.35 5.96 -14.03
N THR A 208 11.06 7.25 -13.95
CA THR A 208 12.03 8.30 -13.62
C THR A 208 11.95 8.66 -12.14
N ASP A 209 12.98 9.33 -11.65
CA ASP A 209 13.01 9.83 -10.26
C ASP A 209 11.91 10.86 -9.97
N ASP A 210 11.42 11.56 -11.00
CA ASP A 210 10.32 12.52 -10.92
C ASP A 210 8.92 11.88 -10.91
N ASN A 211 8.83 10.57 -10.63
CA ASN A 211 7.59 9.79 -10.62
C ASN A 211 6.83 9.84 -11.96
N TRP A 212 7.57 9.79 -13.07
CA TRP A 212 6.99 9.65 -14.40
C TRP A 212 7.15 8.22 -14.90
N GLU A 213 6.09 7.62 -15.45
CA GLU A 213 6.15 6.27 -16.05
C GLU A 213 5.95 6.37 -17.56
N ILE A 214 6.88 5.77 -18.31
CA ILE A 214 6.86 5.66 -19.76
C ILE A 214 6.80 4.19 -20.12
N GLN A 215 5.85 3.82 -20.98
CA GLN A 215 5.69 2.46 -21.48
C GLN A 215 6.19 2.38 -22.91
N ILE A 216 6.98 1.37 -23.22
CA ILE A 216 7.70 1.22 -24.49
C ILE A 216 7.45 -0.18 -25.06
N ASP A 217 7.28 -0.26 -26.37
CA ASP A 217 7.19 -1.51 -27.12
C ASP A 217 8.57 -2.21 -27.13
N PRO A 218 8.68 -3.47 -26.64
CA PRO A 218 9.95 -4.19 -26.51
C PRO A 218 10.60 -4.61 -27.84
N HIS A 219 9.93 -4.40 -28.98
CA HIS A 219 10.44 -4.75 -30.30
C HIS A 219 10.65 -3.52 -31.18
N ARG A 220 9.70 -2.57 -31.14
CA ARG A 220 9.74 -1.35 -31.96
C ARG A 220 10.49 -0.20 -31.29
N GLY A 221 10.60 -0.20 -29.96
CA GLY A 221 11.16 0.92 -29.21
C GLY A 221 10.26 2.16 -29.20
N GLU A 222 8.99 2.02 -29.62
CA GLU A 222 8.02 3.11 -29.65
C GLU A 222 7.44 3.38 -28.26
N VAL A 223 7.22 4.64 -27.92
CA VAL A 223 6.52 5.05 -26.70
C VAL A 223 5.02 4.77 -26.85
N LEU A 224 4.52 3.82 -26.07
CA LEU A 224 3.11 3.44 -26.03
C LEU A 224 2.28 4.40 -25.17
N GLN A 225 2.83 4.78 -24.01
CA GLN A 225 2.19 5.69 -23.06
C GLN A 225 3.22 6.46 -22.25
N SER A 226 2.87 7.66 -21.83
CA SER A 226 3.64 8.51 -20.92
C SER A 226 2.68 9.19 -19.96
N ALA A 227 2.88 9.05 -18.65
CA ALA A 227 2.02 9.65 -17.63
C ALA A 227 2.71 9.72 -16.24
N SER A 228 2.23 10.64 -15.39
CA SER A 228 2.61 10.71 -13.99
C SER A 228 2.17 9.47 -13.21
N TYR A 229 3.03 8.99 -12.31
CA TYR A 229 2.81 7.82 -11.47
C TYR A 229 2.64 8.26 -10.00
N SER A 230 1.40 8.45 -9.55
CA SER A 230 1.13 8.93 -8.18
C SER A 230 1.13 7.83 -7.12
N SER A 231 1.09 6.56 -7.52
CA SER A 231 0.96 5.43 -6.59
C SER A 231 2.14 5.32 -5.62
N ASP A 232 3.36 5.69 -6.00
CA ASP A 232 4.54 5.64 -5.10
C ASP A 232 4.39 6.67 -3.96
N ILE A 233 3.84 7.86 -4.27
CA ILE A 233 3.54 8.89 -3.26
C ILE A 233 2.42 8.41 -2.32
N ILE A 234 1.38 7.77 -2.86
CA ILE A 234 0.26 7.25 -2.04
C ILE A 234 0.75 6.10 -1.15
N GLU A 235 1.63 5.24 -1.64
CA GLU A 235 2.29 4.19 -0.87
C GLU A 235 3.15 4.80 0.25
N ALA A 236 3.94 5.83 -0.05
CA ALA A 236 4.73 6.56 0.94
C ALA A 236 3.84 7.25 2.00
N MET A 237 2.64 7.72 1.61
CA MET A 237 1.62 8.21 2.56
C MET A 237 1.09 7.09 3.44
N HIS A 238 0.86 5.91 2.87
CA HIS A 238 0.32 4.76 3.56
C HIS A 238 1.26 4.22 4.64
N ASP A 239 2.57 4.15 4.35
CA ASP A 239 3.56 3.65 5.30
C ASP A 239 4.22 4.75 6.16
N GLY A 240 3.99 6.02 5.81
CA GLY A 240 4.49 7.19 6.54
C GLY A 240 5.85 7.73 6.10
N SER A 241 6.51 7.08 5.13
CA SER A 241 7.82 7.48 4.64
C SER A 241 7.80 8.82 3.89
N TRP A 242 6.65 9.28 3.40
CA TRP A 242 6.49 10.60 2.75
C TRP A 242 6.89 11.78 3.64
N PHE A 243 6.77 11.63 4.96
CA PHE A 243 7.06 12.68 5.92
C PHE A 243 8.51 12.60 6.41
N HIS A 244 8.94 11.40 6.82
CA HIS A 244 10.28 11.13 7.30
C HIS A 244 10.50 9.61 7.33
N GLU A 245 11.71 9.13 7.01
CA GLU A 245 12.03 7.69 7.02
C GLU A 245 11.74 7.04 8.39
N GLN A 246 12.09 7.73 9.48
CA GLN A 246 11.79 7.28 10.84
C GLN A 246 10.30 7.28 11.21
N ALA A 247 9.43 8.01 10.49
CA ALA A 247 8.00 8.05 10.80
C ALA A 247 7.32 6.69 10.55
N LYS A 248 7.83 5.92 9.58
CA LYS A 248 7.36 4.55 9.32
C LYS A 248 7.44 3.67 10.56
N LEU A 249 8.59 3.65 11.22
CA LEU A 249 8.82 2.86 12.43
C LEU A 249 8.36 3.56 13.72
N GLY A 250 8.44 4.88 13.78
CA GLY A 250 8.18 5.65 15.01
C GLY A 250 6.72 6.06 15.20
N VAL A 251 5.94 6.20 14.13
CA VAL A 251 4.55 6.68 14.17
C VAL A 251 3.60 5.63 13.58
N PHE A 252 3.84 5.21 12.34
CA PHE A 252 2.90 4.38 11.60
C PHE A 252 2.85 2.95 12.13
N LEU A 253 4.00 2.31 12.38
CA LEU A 253 4.05 0.97 12.96
C LEU A 253 3.39 0.90 14.36
N PRO A 254 3.71 1.78 15.33
CA PRO A 254 2.99 1.81 16.62
C PRO A 254 1.50 2.09 16.47
N SER A 255 1.12 2.92 15.50
CA SER A 255 -0.29 3.19 15.20
C SER A 255 -1.01 1.96 14.66
N ALA A 256 -0.37 1.18 13.78
CA ALA A 256 -0.90 -0.07 13.26
C ALA A 256 -1.08 -1.12 14.38
N ILE A 257 -0.07 -1.27 15.26
CA ILE A 257 -0.15 -2.18 16.42
C ILE A 257 -1.27 -1.74 17.37
N THR A 258 -1.41 -0.44 17.61
CA THR A 258 -2.48 0.12 18.44
C THR A 258 -3.84 -0.13 17.80
N LEU A 259 -4.01 0.14 16.50
CA LEU A 259 -5.24 -0.12 15.76
C LEU A 259 -5.64 -1.60 15.84
N PHE A 260 -4.69 -2.51 15.63
CA PHE A 260 -4.90 -3.95 15.76
C PHE A 260 -5.34 -4.33 17.17
N THR A 261 -4.68 -3.79 18.20
CA THR A 261 -5.04 -4.01 19.61
C THR A 261 -6.45 -3.48 19.92
N LEU A 262 -6.80 -2.30 19.40
CA LEU A 262 -8.12 -1.70 19.55
C LEU A 262 -9.21 -2.56 18.90
N TRP A 263 -8.92 -3.17 17.75
CA TRP A 263 -9.85 -4.09 17.09
C TRP A 263 -10.11 -5.33 17.93
N PHE A 264 -9.06 -6.06 18.38
CA PHE A 264 -9.22 -7.26 19.20
C PHE A 264 -9.96 -6.98 20.51
N THR A 265 -9.56 -5.90 21.20
CA THR A 265 -10.21 -5.51 22.46
C THR A 265 -11.64 -5.04 22.23
N GLY A 266 -11.94 -4.40 21.10
CA GLY A 266 -13.30 -4.02 20.69
C GLY A 266 -14.20 -5.24 20.47
N VAL A 267 -13.73 -6.23 19.69
CA VAL A 267 -14.44 -7.49 19.46
C VAL A 267 -14.69 -8.24 20.78
N TYR A 268 -13.67 -8.32 21.64
CA TYR A 268 -13.83 -8.92 22.97
C TYR A 268 -14.92 -8.20 23.80
N LEU A 269 -14.89 -6.87 23.85
CA LEU A 269 -15.90 -6.09 24.57
C LEU A 269 -17.31 -6.26 23.99
N LEU A 270 -17.43 -6.45 22.67
CA LEU A 270 -18.69 -6.73 21.99
C LEU A 270 -19.23 -8.13 22.29
N ALA A 271 -18.35 -9.13 22.46
CA ALA A 271 -18.73 -10.51 22.74
C ALA A 271 -19.15 -10.75 24.22
N LEU A 272 -18.60 -9.95 25.16
CA LEU A 272 -18.86 -10.08 26.60
C LEU A 272 -20.33 -10.13 27.07
N PRO A 273 -21.31 -9.49 26.41
CA PRO A 273 -22.71 -9.62 26.81
C PRO A 273 -23.35 -10.95 26.38
N PHE A 274 -22.72 -11.69 25.46
CA PHE A 274 -23.25 -12.93 24.88
C PHE A 274 -22.66 -14.21 25.49
N TRP A 275 -21.67 -14.07 26.40
CA TRP A 275 -20.95 -15.15 27.09
C TRP A 275 -20.87 -14.82 28.58
#